data_AF-A0A972AL74-F1
#
_entry.id   AF-A0A972AL74-F1
#
_cell.length_a   1.000
_cell.length_b   1.000
_cell.length_c   1.000
_cell.angle_alpha   90.00
_cell.angle_beta   90.00
_cell.angle_gamma   90.00
#
_symmetry.space_group_name_H-M   'P 1'
#
loop_
_entity.id
_entity.type
_entity.pdbx_description
1 polymer ?
#
loop_
_entity_poly.entity_id
_entity_poly.type
_entity_poly.pdbx_seq_one_letter_code
_entity_poly.pdbx_strand_id
1 'polypeptide(L)' 'MKIYYTCECCGRIFKSSEIEGQSGIVEIFDLCQECAEEIGIAQVQNQGGGQRFYN' A
#
# COMPACT_ATOMS: atom_id res chain seq x y z
N MET A 1 -6.29 16.13 -2.53
CA MET A 1 -5.25 15.45 -1.75
C MET A 1 -4.74 14.36 -2.65
N LYS A 2 -3.43 14.28 -2.84
CA LYS A 2 -2.84 13.30 -3.76
C LYS A 2 -2.17 12.20 -2.96
N ILE A 3 -2.58 10.97 -3.21
CA ILE A 3 -2.09 9.77 -2.55
C ILE A 3 -1.23 9.01 -3.56
N TYR A 4 0.03 8.74 -3.19
CA TYR A 4 0.94 7.92 -3.95
C TYR A 4 1.19 6.61 -3.21
N TYR A 5 1.09 5.49 -3.93
CA TYR A 5 1.39 4.16 -3.39
C TYR A 5 2.73 3.71 -3.97
N THR A 6 3.74 3.66 -3.12
CA THR A 6 5.12 3.32 -3.44
C THR A 6 5.42 1.91 -2.99
N CYS A 7 5.99 1.09 -3.87
CA CYS A 7 6.38 -0.27 -3.53
C CYS A 7 7.57 -0.26 -2.58
N GLU A 8 7.47 -0.91 -1.41
CA GLU A 8 8.58 -1.05 -0.47
C GLU A 8 9.73 -1.92 -1.01
N CYS A 9 9.40 -2.87 -1.90
CA CYS A 9 10.38 -3.81 -2.42
C CYS A 9 11.16 -3.24 -3.61
N CYS A 10 10.48 -2.59 -4.57
CA CYS A 10 11.12 -2.09 -5.80
C CYS A 10 11.25 -0.55 -5.86
N GLY A 11 10.67 0.16 -4.87
CA GLY A 11 10.75 1.62 -4.76
C GLY A 11 9.94 2.40 -5.81
N ARG A 12 9.08 1.73 -6.57
CA ARG A 12 8.31 2.35 -7.67
C ARG A 12 6.90 2.71 -7.23
N ILE A 13 6.41 3.85 -7.70
CA ILE A 13 4.99 4.21 -7.54
C ILE A 13 4.19 3.33 -8.50
N PHE A 14 3.30 2.50 -7.95
CA PHE A 14 2.47 1.58 -8.74
C PHE A 14 1.00 1.99 -8.78
N LYS A 15 0.57 2.87 -7.88
CA LYS A 15 -0.79 3.41 -7.85
C LYS A 15 -0.77 4.86 -7.39
N SER A 16 -1.69 5.67 -7.92
CA SER A 16 -1.98 7.00 -7.37
C SER A 16 -3.48 7.22 -7.28
N SER A 17 -3.91 8.05 -6.35
CA SER A 17 -5.31 8.43 -6.18
C SER A 17 -5.40 9.90 -5.82
N GLU A 18 -6.35 10.59 -6.41
CA GLU A 18 -6.55 12.02 -6.18
C GLU A 18 -7.95 12.24 -5.64
N ILE A 19 -8.02 12.98 -4.53
CA ILE A 19 -9.28 13.35 -3.88
C ILE A 19 -9.47 14.85 -4.11
N GLU A 20 -10.47 15.19 -4.92
CA GLU A 20 -10.85 16.58 -5.18
C GLU A 20 -11.34 17.26 -3.89
N GLY A 21 -11.03 18.55 -3.72
CA GLY A 21 -11.52 19.35 -2.58
C GLY A 21 -10.67 19.29 -1.30
N GLN A 22 -9.62 18.49 -1.24
CA GLN A 22 -8.64 18.52 -0.14
C GLN A 22 -7.25 18.93 -0.66
N SER A 23 -6.45 19.65 0.12
CA SER A 23 -5.06 19.97 -0.22
C SER A 23 -4.11 19.07 0.59
N GLY A 24 -3.00 18.64 -0.03
CA GLY A 24 -1.99 17.80 0.62
C GLY A 24 -1.50 16.64 -0.24
N ILE A 25 -0.34 16.12 0.14
CA ILE A 25 0.31 14.95 -0.47
C ILE A 25 0.48 13.90 0.62
N VAL A 26 0.06 12.67 0.33
CA VAL A 26 0.22 11.50 1.19
C VAL A 26 0.98 10.44 0.40
N GLU A 27 2.00 9.86 1.01
CA GLU A 27 2.72 8.72 0.46
C GLU A 27 2.44 7.51 1.35
N ILE A 28 2.02 6.41 0.72
CA ILE A 28 1.72 5.13 1.35
C ILE A 28 2.71 4.12 0.80
N PHE A 29 3.36 3.41 1.69
CA PHE A 29 4.24 2.31 1.34
C PHE A 29 3.46 0.99 1.40
N ASP A 30 3.55 0.20 0.33
CA ASP A 30 2.84 -1.08 0.15
C ASP A 30 3.66 -1.98 -0.80
N LEU A 31 3.21 -3.19 -1.12
CA LEU A 31 3.83 -4.04 -2.13
C LEU A 31 3.10 -3.91 -3.47
N CYS A 32 3.84 -3.73 -4.57
CA CYS A 32 3.25 -3.88 -5.90
C CYS A 32 2.90 -5.36 -6.15
N GLN A 33 1.99 -5.60 -7.09
CA GLN A 33 1.52 -6.95 -7.41
C GLN A 33 2.67 -7.92 -7.72
N GLU A 34 3.64 -7.50 -8.54
CA GLU A 34 4.80 -8.33 -8.91
C GLU A 34 5.60 -8.75 -7.66
N CYS A 35 5.97 -7.80 -6.80
CA CYS A 35 6.73 -8.11 -5.59
C CYS A 35 5.91 -8.90 -4.57
N ALA A 36 4.60 -8.68 -4.48
CA ALA A 36 3.72 -9.46 -3.61
C ALA A 36 3.63 -10.93 -4.06
N GLU A 37 3.53 -11.15 -5.37
CA GLU A 37 3.53 -12.49 -5.98
C GLU A 37 4.88 -13.20 -5.81
N GLU A 38 6.01 -12.49 -6.00
CA GLU A 38 7.35 -13.03 -5.82
C GLU A 38 7.64 -13.50 -4.39
N ILE A 39 7.18 -12.74 -3.39
CA ILE A 39 7.38 -13.06 -1.98
C ILE A 39 6.33 -14.10 -1.50
N GLY A 40 5.34 -14.41 -2.33
CA GLY A 40 4.23 -15.31 -1.96
C GLY A 40 3.27 -14.69 -0.94
N ILE A 41 3.28 -13.36 -0.78
CA ILE A 41 2.31 -12.60 0.02
C ILE A 41 1.09 -12.33 -0.87
N ALA A 42 0.44 -13.40 -1.31
CA ALA A 42 -0.72 -13.29 -2.20
C ALA A 42 -2.04 -13.07 -1.44
N GLN A 43 -2.05 -12.48 -0.24
CA GLN A 43 -3.26 -12.13 0.56
C GLN A 43 -2.82 -11.02 1.54
N VAL A 44 -3.43 -9.84 1.67
CA VAL A 44 -4.85 -9.52 1.84
C VAL A 44 -5.03 -8.04 1.47
N GLN A 45 -5.52 -7.74 0.26
CA GLN A 45 -6.24 -6.49 0.10
C GLN A 45 -7.64 -6.72 0.69
N ASN A 46 -7.90 -6.04 1.80
CA ASN A 46 -9.23 -5.58 2.23
C ASN A 46 -10.00 -6.33 3.34
N GLN A 47 -9.41 -6.87 4.42
CA GLN A 47 -10.15 -7.04 5.70
C GLN A 47 -9.25 -6.94 6.94
N GLY A 48 -9.50 -5.91 7.76
CA GLY A 48 -9.34 -5.94 9.23
C GLY A 48 -7.93 -6.08 9.81
N GLY A 49 -7.48 -5.06 10.53
CA GLY A 49 -6.20 -5.04 11.24
C GLY A 49 -5.95 -6.28 12.10
N GLY A 50 -4.90 -7.02 11.77
CA GLY A 50 -4.39 -8.11 12.59
C GLY A 50 -3.68 -7.57 13.82
N GLN A 51 -4.42 -7.36 14.92
CA GLN A 51 -3.81 -7.19 16.23
C GLN A 51 -3.33 -8.57 16.71
N ARG A 52 -2.02 -8.79 16.70
CA ARG A 52 -1.39 -9.96 17.33
C ARG A 52 -1.02 -9.60 18.75
N PHE A 53 -1.79 -10.10 19.73
CA PHE A 53 -1.40 -10.11 21.13
C PHE A 53 -0.62 -11.40 21.41
N TYR A 54 0.61 -11.27 21.89
CA TYR A 54 1.40 -12.39 22.40
C TYR A 54 1.05 -12.62 23.87
N ASN A 55 0.87 -13.89 24.25
CA ASN A 55 0.56 -14.35 25.60
C ASN A 55 1.86 -14.52 26.41
#